data_AF-A0A2D9T118-F1
#
_entry.id   AF-A0A2D9T118-F1
#
_cell.length_a   1.000
_cell.length_b   1.000
_cell.length_c   1.000
_cell.angle_alpha   90.00
_cell.angle_beta   90.00
_cell.angle_gamma   90.00
#
_symmetry.space_group_name_H-M   'P 1'
#
loop_
_entity.id
_entity.type
_entity.pdbx_description
1 polymer ?
#
loop_
_entity_poly.entity_id
_entity_poly.type
_entity_poly.pdbx_seq_one_letter_code
_entity_poly.pdbx_strand_id
1 'polypeptide(L)'
;MPAPQRKLHLTNSGGRDATVLFGSLKPNDSHRMGLPGAQVEFRRYLATTESGLHENLAAAHGEDYSEALVKGDPEVDIEQVGKRIGSTAQVFLAADGSVLHAAPKWVEIILGPDGEERERRDPEDREGNVNDELPVRWTGRKIPKRDAVRRFVFTRSIQLAHLDGLTYDYLYGIAQELAEADALMMMGAGPKGRDPLVFQTNGTPWRGFLEGRVDGARYMLILHLSNMELKRPAEPEPEDDAKAEAAEEAKS
;
A
#
# COMPACT_ATOMS: atom_id res chain seq x y z
N MET A 1 -16.34 -9.70 15.60
CA MET A 1 -16.42 -10.43 14.31
C MET A 1 -15.03 -10.88 13.90
N PRO A 2 -14.76 -12.18 13.67
CA PRO A 2 -13.51 -12.61 13.01
C PRO A 2 -13.40 -11.95 11.62
N ALA A 3 -12.19 -11.78 11.10
CA ALA A 3 -12.00 -11.26 9.74
C ALA A 3 -12.72 -12.20 8.74
N PRO A 4 -13.30 -11.70 7.63
CA PRO A 4 -13.92 -12.56 6.63
C PRO A 4 -12.88 -13.56 6.12
N GLN A 5 -13.07 -14.84 6.43
CA GLN A 5 -12.18 -15.92 6.05
C GLN A 5 -12.54 -16.35 4.62
N ARG A 6 -11.63 -16.12 3.68
CA ARG A 6 -11.77 -16.54 2.28
C ARG A 6 -11.05 -17.88 2.09
N LYS A 7 -11.47 -18.67 1.11
CA LYS A 7 -10.81 -19.94 0.78
C LYS A 7 -9.56 -19.68 -0.05
N LEU A 8 -8.49 -20.42 0.20
CA LEU A 8 -7.27 -20.45 -0.59
C LEU A 8 -6.96 -21.89 -0.95
N HIS A 9 -6.73 -22.17 -2.23
CA HIS A 9 -6.24 -23.47 -2.68
C HIS A 9 -4.73 -23.38 -2.86
N LEU A 10 -3.96 -24.23 -2.18
CA LEU A 10 -2.49 -24.22 -2.30
C LEU A 10 -1.90 -25.63 -2.32
N THR A 11 -0.68 -25.75 -2.87
CA THR A 11 0.10 -27.00 -2.90
C THR A 11 1.23 -27.01 -1.87
N ASN A 12 1.71 -28.20 -1.53
CA ASN A 12 2.87 -28.43 -0.68
C ASN A 12 4.09 -28.91 -1.50
N SER A 13 5.19 -29.20 -0.81
CA SER A 13 6.44 -29.72 -1.39
C SER A 13 6.27 -31.05 -2.14
N GLY A 14 5.33 -31.90 -1.69
CA GLY A 14 4.98 -33.17 -2.35
C GLY A 14 4.02 -33.03 -3.53
N GLY A 15 3.66 -31.80 -3.94
CA GLY A 15 2.72 -31.53 -5.03
C GLY A 15 1.26 -31.85 -4.70
N ARG A 16 0.94 -32.22 -3.45
CA ARG A 16 -0.44 -32.38 -2.99
C ARG A 16 -1.04 -31.02 -2.72
N ASP A 17 -2.33 -30.88 -2.95
CA ASP A 17 -3.06 -29.64 -2.74
C ASP A 17 -4.17 -29.78 -1.69
N ALA A 18 -4.53 -28.65 -1.08
CA ALA A 18 -5.65 -28.55 -0.16
C ALA A 18 -6.29 -27.16 -0.24
N THR A 19 -7.60 -27.10 0.00
CA THR A 19 -8.31 -25.84 0.23
C THR A 19 -8.29 -25.52 1.72
N VAL A 20 -7.81 -24.32 2.05
CA VAL A 20 -7.70 -23.82 3.43
C VAL A 20 -8.33 -22.44 3.53
N LEU A 21 -8.35 -21.86 4.73
CA LEU A 21 -8.81 -20.50 4.94
C LEU A 21 -7.65 -19.53 4.99
N PHE A 22 -7.90 -18.31 4.54
CA PHE A 22 -6.99 -17.19 4.73
C PHE A 22 -7.73 -15.95 5.21
N GLY A 23 -7.04 -15.15 6.01
CA GLY A 23 -7.54 -13.89 6.55
C GLY A 23 -6.42 -12.88 6.66
N SER A 24 -6.75 -11.60 6.46
CA SER A 24 -5.81 -10.53 6.81
C SER A 24 -5.71 -10.43 8.33
N LEU A 25 -4.50 -10.23 8.83
CA LEU A 25 -4.29 -9.96 10.25
C LEU A 25 -4.98 -8.64 10.60
N LYS A 26 -5.80 -8.65 11.65
CA LYS A 26 -6.40 -7.41 12.14
C LYS A 26 -5.32 -6.60 12.85
N PRO A 27 -5.06 -5.35 12.44
CA PRO A 27 -4.24 -4.47 13.24
C PRO A 27 -4.92 -4.25 14.60
N ASN A 28 -4.13 -3.95 15.63
CA ASN A 28 -4.67 -3.47 16.88
C ASN A 28 -5.45 -2.17 16.64
N ASP A 29 -6.50 -1.95 17.42
CA ASP A 29 -7.24 -0.69 17.40
C ASP A 29 -6.25 0.47 17.58
N SER A 30 -6.29 1.46 16.68
CA SER A 30 -5.48 2.67 16.86
C SER A 30 -6.00 3.50 18.02
N HIS A 31 -5.22 4.52 18.40
CA HIS A 31 -5.69 5.56 19.30
C HIS A 31 -7.02 6.13 18.79
N ARG A 32 -8.02 6.20 19.68
CA ARG A 32 -9.27 6.90 19.41
C ARG A 32 -9.06 8.37 19.68
N MET A 33 -9.41 9.23 18.72
CA MET A 33 -9.39 10.68 18.93
C MET A 33 -10.49 11.06 19.92
N GLY A 34 -10.15 11.79 20.98
CA GLY A 34 -11.11 12.34 21.95
C GLY A 34 -10.69 12.22 23.41
N LEU A 35 -11.52 12.78 24.29
CA LEU A 35 -11.39 12.65 25.74
C LEU A 35 -12.05 11.33 26.20
N PRO A 36 -11.56 10.69 27.27
CA PRO A 36 -12.19 9.49 27.83
C PRO A 36 -13.68 9.72 28.14
N GLY A 37 -14.55 8.86 27.59
CA GLY A 37 -16.00 8.91 27.85
C GLY A 37 -16.78 9.95 27.05
N ALA A 38 -16.12 10.76 26.22
CA ALA A 38 -16.78 11.73 25.34
C ALA A 38 -16.73 11.28 23.87
N GLN A 39 -17.85 11.41 23.16
CA GLN A 39 -17.85 11.28 21.70
C GLN A 39 -17.39 12.58 21.05
N VAL A 40 -16.51 12.47 20.05
CA VAL A 40 -16.07 13.60 19.22
C VAL A 40 -16.82 13.54 17.89
N GLU A 41 -17.41 14.67 17.49
CA GLU A 41 -17.99 14.86 16.16
C GLU A 41 -17.14 15.84 15.35
N PHE A 42 -16.76 15.45 14.14
CA PHE A 42 -16.14 16.37 13.20
C PHE A 42 -17.23 17.18 12.49
N ARG A 43 -17.17 18.50 12.62
CA ARG A 43 -18.07 19.43 11.95
C ARG A 43 -17.27 20.30 10.98
N ARG A 44 -17.82 20.47 9.78
CA ARG A 44 -17.26 21.35 8.75
C ARG A 44 -18.03 22.66 8.76
N TYR A 45 -17.32 23.77 8.63
CA TYR A 45 -17.87 25.12 8.56
C TYR A 45 -17.36 25.81 7.30
N LEU A 46 -18.18 26.68 6.71
CA LEU A 46 -17.78 27.48 5.56
C LEU A 46 -16.73 28.51 5.99
N ALA A 47 -15.54 28.44 5.40
CA ALA A 47 -14.44 29.34 5.71
C ALA A 47 -14.54 30.68 4.98
N THR A 48 -14.92 30.65 3.70
CA THR A 48 -15.14 31.85 2.87
C THR A 48 -16.02 31.50 1.66
N THR A 49 -16.52 32.52 0.97
CA THR A 49 -17.22 32.42 -0.31
C THR A 49 -16.27 32.70 -1.48
N GLU A 50 -16.75 32.58 -2.71
CA GLU A 50 -15.94 32.85 -3.91
C GLU A 50 -15.30 34.24 -3.89
N SER A 51 -16.00 35.27 -3.38
CA SER A 51 -15.48 36.63 -3.27
C SER A 51 -14.29 36.78 -2.33
N GLY A 52 -14.14 35.89 -1.34
CA GLY A 52 -13.00 35.90 -0.42
C GLY A 52 -11.82 35.04 -0.88
N LEU A 53 -11.85 34.48 -2.09
CA LEU A 53 -10.70 33.81 -2.70
C LEU A 53 -9.65 34.83 -3.15
N HIS A 54 -8.39 34.39 -3.20
CA HIS A 54 -7.23 35.23 -3.50
C HIS A 54 -7.40 36.07 -4.77
N GLU A 55 -7.83 35.47 -5.89
CA GLU A 55 -7.97 36.16 -7.16
C GLU A 55 -8.96 37.34 -7.07
N ASN A 56 -10.07 37.15 -6.35
CA ASN A 56 -11.11 38.17 -6.18
C ASN A 56 -10.69 39.27 -5.20
N LEU A 57 -10.00 38.91 -4.11
CA LEU A 57 -9.45 39.89 -3.16
C LEU A 57 -8.35 40.73 -3.80
N ALA A 58 -7.46 40.11 -4.58
CA ALA A 58 -6.40 40.80 -5.30
C ALA A 58 -6.99 41.75 -6.37
N ALA A 59 -8.05 41.34 -7.07
CA ALA A 59 -8.75 42.20 -8.02
C ALA A 59 -9.43 43.39 -7.34
N ALA A 60 -9.97 43.21 -6.13
CA ALA A 60 -10.69 44.27 -5.41
C ALA A 60 -9.79 45.24 -4.64
N HIS A 61 -8.68 44.75 -4.08
CA HIS A 61 -7.83 45.49 -3.14
C HIS A 61 -6.37 45.66 -3.61
N GLY A 62 -6.02 45.13 -4.80
CA GLY A 62 -4.65 45.09 -5.33
C GLY A 62 -3.90 43.83 -4.89
N GLU A 63 -2.77 43.51 -5.54
CA GLU A 63 -2.01 42.27 -5.24
C GLU A 63 -1.52 42.20 -3.78
N ASP A 64 -1.16 43.33 -3.18
CA ASP A 64 -0.80 43.44 -1.76
C ASP A 64 -1.95 44.04 -0.96
N TYR A 65 -2.90 43.16 -0.60
CA TYR A 65 -4.09 43.51 0.19
C TYR A 65 -3.93 43.17 1.69
N SER A 66 -2.69 43.00 2.16
CA SER A 66 -2.39 42.64 3.56
C SER A 66 -2.93 43.65 4.57
N GLU A 67 -2.84 44.94 4.29
CA GLU A 67 -3.45 45.98 5.13
C GLU A 67 -4.99 45.91 5.15
N ALA A 68 -5.61 45.50 4.05
CA ALA A 68 -7.07 45.37 3.97
C ALA A 68 -7.57 44.22 4.86
N LEU A 69 -6.84 43.09 4.87
CA LEU A 69 -7.09 41.98 5.79
C LEU A 69 -7.07 42.46 7.25
N VAL A 70 -5.98 43.12 7.65
CA VAL A 70 -5.80 43.58 9.04
C VAL A 70 -6.87 44.59 9.47
N LYS A 71 -7.35 45.43 8.56
CA LYS A 71 -8.27 46.53 8.89
C LYS A 71 -9.73 46.11 8.95
N GLY A 72 -10.15 45.05 8.24
CA GLY A 72 -11.57 44.79 8.12
C GLY A 72 -11.98 43.43 7.57
N ASP A 73 -11.08 42.45 7.52
CA ASP A 73 -11.39 41.07 7.15
C ASP A 73 -12.29 40.94 5.89
N PRO A 74 -11.91 41.55 4.74
CA PRO A 74 -12.72 41.56 3.52
C PRO A 74 -12.98 40.15 2.94
N GLU A 75 -12.22 39.15 3.36
CA GLU A 75 -12.42 37.73 3.04
C GLU A 75 -13.58 37.09 3.82
N VAL A 76 -14.05 37.75 4.89
CA VAL A 76 -15.09 37.23 5.77
C VAL A 76 -16.45 37.83 5.40
N ASP A 77 -17.23 37.06 4.66
CA ASP A 77 -18.66 37.33 4.50
C ASP A 77 -19.39 36.95 5.79
N ILE A 78 -19.70 37.96 6.61
CA ILE A 78 -20.36 37.79 7.94
C ILE A 78 -21.69 37.04 7.84
N GLU A 79 -22.39 37.13 6.71
CA GLU A 79 -23.69 36.47 6.51
C GLU A 79 -23.56 35.00 6.09
N GLN A 80 -22.36 34.56 5.65
CA GLN A 80 -22.14 33.23 5.09
C GLN A 80 -21.11 32.40 5.86
N VAL A 81 -20.00 33.02 6.29
CA VAL A 81 -18.89 32.36 7.00
C VAL A 81 -19.40 31.77 8.31
N GLY A 82 -18.89 30.58 8.67
CA GLY A 82 -19.31 29.86 9.87
C GLY A 82 -20.61 29.07 9.71
N LYS A 83 -21.25 29.08 8.53
CA LYS A 83 -22.35 28.15 8.23
C LYS A 83 -21.87 26.71 8.29
N ARG A 84 -22.65 25.85 8.94
CA ARG A 84 -22.36 24.41 9.03
C ARG A 84 -22.55 23.77 7.65
N ILE A 85 -21.52 23.10 7.17
CA ILE A 85 -21.56 22.32 5.93
C ILE A 85 -22.09 20.92 6.26
N GLY A 86 -23.25 20.59 5.69
CA GLY A 86 -23.87 19.27 5.79
C GLY A 86 -23.32 18.27 4.78
N SER A 87 -24.21 17.47 4.19
CA SER A 87 -23.91 16.60 3.06
C SER A 87 -23.60 17.43 1.82
N THR A 88 -22.46 17.14 1.19
CA THR A 88 -22.01 17.81 -0.04
C THR A 88 -22.00 16.81 -1.19
N ALA A 89 -22.41 17.23 -2.38
CA ALA A 89 -22.16 16.49 -3.61
C ALA A 89 -20.78 16.87 -4.15
N GLN A 90 -19.99 15.89 -4.59
CA GLN A 90 -18.73 16.15 -5.27
C GLN A 90 -19.00 16.37 -6.75
N VAL A 91 -18.49 17.47 -7.29
CA VAL A 91 -18.51 17.78 -8.72
C VAL A 91 -17.06 17.94 -9.17
N PHE A 92 -16.72 17.34 -10.31
CA PHE A 92 -15.41 17.51 -10.91
C PHE A 92 -15.45 18.69 -11.88
N LEU A 93 -14.41 19.52 -11.86
CA LEU A 93 -14.24 20.63 -12.78
C LEU A 93 -13.17 20.25 -13.81
N ALA A 94 -13.34 20.72 -15.05
CA ALA A 94 -12.30 20.69 -16.06
C ALA A 94 -11.23 21.76 -15.76
N ALA A 95 -10.13 21.74 -16.53
CA ALA A 95 -9.01 22.68 -16.34
C ALA A 95 -9.42 24.16 -16.50
N ASP A 96 -10.53 24.44 -17.20
CA ASP A 96 -11.11 25.76 -17.39
C ASP A 96 -12.17 26.14 -16.34
N GLY A 97 -12.38 25.29 -15.31
CA GLY A 97 -13.36 25.50 -14.26
C GLY A 97 -14.80 25.09 -14.63
N SER A 98 -15.05 24.61 -15.85
CA SER A 98 -16.37 24.12 -16.25
C SER A 98 -16.72 22.78 -15.59
N VAL A 99 -18.01 22.51 -15.37
CA VAL A 99 -18.46 21.24 -14.77
C VAL A 99 -18.20 20.09 -15.74
N LEU A 100 -17.54 19.05 -15.24
CA LEU A 100 -17.23 17.85 -16.00
C LEU A 100 -18.49 16.98 -16.15
N HIS A 101 -19.04 16.91 -17.36
CA HIS A 101 -20.26 16.14 -17.66
C HIS A 101 -20.02 14.69 -18.12
N ALA A 102 -18.76 14.32 -18.40
CA ALA A 102 -18.38 12.97 -18.83
C ALA A 102 -17.34 12.40 -17.86
N ALA A 103 -17.35 11.08 -17.65
CA ALA A 103 -16.35 10.44 -16.81
C ALA A 103 -14.93 10.70 -17.35
N PRO A 104 -13.96 11.04 -16.50
CA PRO A 104 -12.58 11.20 -16.94
C PRO A 104 -12.05 9.88 -17.51
N LYS A 105 -11.18 9.96 -18.52
CA LYS A 105 -10.43 8.79 -18.98
C LYS A 105 -9.43 8.40 -17.90
N TRP A 106 -9.52 7.16 -17.45
CA TRP A 106 -8.55 6.60 -16.52
C TRP A 106 -7.27 6.25 -17.27
N VAL A 107 -6.13 6.61 -16.70
CA VAL A 107 -4.82 6.32 -17.26
C VAL A 107 -3.97 5.78 -16.13
N GLU A 108 -3.31 4.64 -16.35
CA GLU A 108 -2.36 4.06 -15.41
C GLU A 108 -0.98 4.67 -15.68
N ILE A 109 -0.40 5.30 -14.65
CA ILE A 109 0.95 5.88 -14.68
C ILE A 109 1.86 4.99 -13.84
N ILE A 110 2.87 4.39 -14.46
CA ILE A 110 3.86 3.56 -13.78
C ILE A 110 5.07 4.44 -13.47
N LEU A 111 5.29 4.70 -12.19
CA LEU A 111 6.44 5.46 -11.71
C LEU A 111 7.64 4.54 -11.46
N GLY A 112 8.82 5.07 -11.74
CA GLY A 112 10.09 4.50 -11.32
C GLY A 112 10.34 4.70 -9.83
N PRO A 113 11.38 4.04 -9.29
CA PRO A 113 11.79 4.18 -7.88
C PRO A 113 12.35 5.58 -7.55
N ASP A 114 12.71 6.36 -8.57
CA ASP A 114 13.09 7.77 -8.54
C ASP A 114 11.88 8.73 -8.54
N GLY A 115 10.68 8.21 -8.78
CA GLY A 115 9.47 9.00 -8.96
C GLY A 115 9.25 9.50 -10.39
N GLU A 116 10.13 9.17 -11.34
CA GLU A 116 9.94 9.54 -12.74
C GLU A 116 8.91 8.64 -13.44
N GLU A 117 8.13 9.21 -14.36
CA GLU A 117 7.15 8.44 -15.15
C GLU A 117 7.87 7.52 -16.16
N ARG A 118 7.67 6.22 -16.02
CA ARG A 118 8.23 5.21 -16.93
C ARG A 118 7.28 4.84 -18.05
N GLU A 119 6.00 4.73 -17.73
CA GLU A 119 4.98 4.26 -18.66
C GLU A 119 3.63 4.88 -18.35
N ARG A 120 2.87 5.15 -19.41
CA ARG A 120 1.50 5.65 -19.37
C ARG A 120 0.64 4.83 -20.31
N ARG A 121 -0.40 4.18 -19.78
CA ARG A 121 -1.25 3.27 -20.56
C ARG A 121 -2.70 3.29 -20.09
N ASP A 122 -3.59 2.72 -20.91
CA ASP A 122 -4.96 2.44 -20.49
C ASP A 122 -4.97 1.32 -19.44
N PRO A 123 -5.84 1.38 -18.40
CA PRO A 123 -5.94 0.32 -17.40
C PRO A 123 -6.30 -1.03 -18.03
N GLU A 124 -5.55 -2.06 -17.68
CA GLU A 124 -5.86 -3.44 -18.06
C GLU A 124 -6.66 -4.11 -16.94
N ASP A 125 -7.83 -4.67 -17.27
CA ASP A 125 -8.61 -5.45 -16.33
C ASP A 125 -7.91 -6.80 -16.04
N ARG A 126 -7.74 -7.09 -14.76
CA ARG A 126 -7.08 -8.30 -14.28
C ARG A 126 -7.92 -9.02 -13.25
N GLU A 127 -8.28 -10.27 -13.53
CA GLU A 127 -9.01 -11.10 -12.58
C GLU A 127 -8.12 -11.61 -11.44
N GLY A 128 -8.77 -11.97 -10.32
CA GLY A 128 -8.10 -12.63 -9.21
C GLY A 128 -7.80 -14.09 -9.53
N ASN A 129 -6.56 -14.52 -9.35
CA ASN A 129 -6.07 -15.87 -9.74
C ASN A 129 -5.74 -16.78 -8.55
N VAL A 130 -6.12 -16.36 -7.34
CA VAL A 130 -5.83 -17.08 -6.08
C VAL A 130 -6.99 -17.98 -5.64
N ASN A 131 -8.21 -17.67 -6.09
CA ASN A 131 -9.43 -18.45 -5.82
C ASN A 131 -9.91 -19.20 -7.08
N ASP A 132 -9.02 -19.36 -8.05
CA ASP A 132 -9.29 -19.98 -9.34
C ASP A 132 -9.21 -21.52 -9.23
N GLU A 133 -9.53 -22.25 -10.30
CA GLU A 133 -9.46 -23.72 -10.36
C GLU A 133 -8.02 -24.24 -10.10
N LEU A 134 -7.01 -23.42 -10.40
CA LEU A 134 -5.61 -23.76 -10.20
C LEU A 134 -5.13 -23.37 -8.79
N PRO A 135 -4.48 -24.29 -8.05
CA PRO A 135 -3.94 -23.98 -6.73
C PRO A 135 -2.75 -23.02 -6.83
N VAL A 136 -2.57 -22.21 -5.79
CA VAL A 136 -1.32 -21.48 -5.56
C VAL A 136 -0.20 -22.49 -5.30
N ARG A 137 0.80 -22.48 -6.18
CA ARG A 137 1.82 -23.52 -6.26
C ARG A 137 3.02 -23.23 -5.38
N TRP A 138 3.48 -24.29 -4.75
CA TRP A 138 4.80 -24.43 -4.16
C TRP A 138 5.86 -24.39 -5.26
N THR A 139 6.64 -23.32 -5.34
CA THR A 139 7.62 -23.16 -6.43
C THR A 139 8.90 -23.99 -6.21
N GLY A 140 9.10 -24.52 -5.01
CA GLY A 140 10.33 -25.18 -4.59
C GLY A 140 11.47 -24.22 -4.21
N ARG A 141 11.32 -22.92 -4.47
CA ARG A 141 12.33 -21.91 -4.16
C ARG A 141 12.23 -21.46 -2.70
N LYS A 142 13.03 -22.10 -1.83
CA LYS A 142 13.28 -21.66 -0.45
C LYS A 142 14.22 -20.46 -0.42
N ILE A 143 13.93 -19.47 0.41
CA ILE A 143 14.78 -18.30 0.66
C ILE A 143 14.99 -18.19 2.17
N PRO A 144 16.23 -18.22 2.68
CA PRO A 144 16.49 -18.06 4.11
C PRO A 144 15.85 -16.78 4.65
N LYS A 145 15.25 -16.82 5.85
CA LYS A 145 14.54 -15.66 6.41
C LYS A 145 15.44 -14.42 6.49
N ARG A 146 16.68 -14.66 6.91
CA ARG A 146 17.75 -13.66 6.99
C ARG A 146 18.02 -12.94 5.66
N ASP A 147 17.88 -13.62 4.54
CA ASP A 147 18.10 -13.04 3.22
C ASP A 147 16.83 -12.36 2.70
N ALA A 148 15.67 -12.94 2.97
CA ALA A 148 14.40 -12.39 2.56
C ALA A 148 14.17 -10.97 3.10
N VAL A 149 14.44 -10.75 4.41
CA VAL A 149 14.27 -9.43 5.05
C VAL A 149 15.23 -8.36 4.53
N ARG A 150 16.33 -8.74 3.87
CA ARG A 150 17.28 -7.80 3.26
C ARG A 150 17.02 -7.55 1.77
N ARG A 151 16.16 -8.35 1.15
CA ARG A 151 15.91 -8.34 -0.29
C ARG A 151 14.52 -7.87 -0.67
N PHE A 152 13.54 -8.04 0.21
CA PHE A 152 12.14 -7.76 -0.11
C PHE A 152 11.52 -6.85 0.93
N VAL A 153 10.61 -5.98 0.48
CA VAL A 153 9.76 -5.16 1.36
C VAL A 153 8.40 -5.82 1.47
N PHE A 154 8.07 -6.37 2.65
CA PHE A 154 6.78 -6.99 2.89
C PHE A 154 5.78 -5.95 3.38
N THR A 155 4.78 -5.65 2.55
CA THR A 155 3.78 -4.61 2.84
C THR A 155 2.46 -5.17 3.35
N ARG A 156 2.21 -6.47 3.12
CA ARG A 156 0.99 -7.15 3.56
C ARG A 156 1.30 -8.56 4.03
N SER A 157 0.63 -8.99 5.09
CA SER A 157 0.71 -10.36 5.61
C SER A 157 -0.69 -10.96 5.75
N ILE A 158 -0.81 -12.22 5.33
CA ILE A 158 -2.05 -13.01 5.38
C ILE A 158 -1.78 -14.25 6.21
N GLN A 159 -2.68 -14.56 7.15
CA GLN A 159 -2.58 -15.79 7.92
C GLN A 159 -3.39 -16.90 7.27
N LEU A 160 -2.82 -18.10 7.19
CA LEU A 160 -3.51 -19.31 6.75
C LEU A 160 -4.01 -20.11 7.95
N ALA A 161 -5.22 -20.67 7.83
CA ALA A 161 -5.88 -21.44 8.87
C ALA A 161 -6.54 -22.70 8.30
N HIS A 162 -6.54 -23.75 9.11
CA HIS A 162 -7.22 -25.01 8.80
C HIS A 162 -8.74 -24.88 8.92
N LEU A 163 -9.45 -25.74 8.21
CA LEU A 163 -10.90 -25.92 8.28
C LEU A 163 -11.29 -27.07 9.22
N ASP A 164 -10.46 -28.12 9.23
CA ASP A 164 -10.70 -29.41 9.87
C ASP A 164 -9.37 -30.07 10.26
N GLY A 165 -9.42 -31.30 10.80
CA GLY A 165 -8.24 -32.05 11.22
C GLY A 165 -7.30 -32.43 10.06
N LEU A 166 -7.82 -32.70 8.87
CA LEU A 166 -7.00 -33.09 7.72
C LEU A 166 -6.19 -31.89 7.20
N THR A 167 -6.84 -30.75 7.08
CA THR A 167 -6.18 -29.49 6.71
C THR A 167 -5.27 -28.97 7.83
N TYR A 168 -5.55 -29.32 9.09
CA TYR A 168 -4.63 -29.09 10.20
C TYR A 168 -3.32 -29.83 9.98
N ASP A 169 -3.35 -31.15 9.79
CA ASP A 169 -2.13 -31.96 9.61
C ASP A 169 -1.34 -31.51 8.37
N TYR A 170 -2.06 -31.18 7.29
CA TYR A 170 -1.48 -30.65 6.07
C TYR A 170 -0.73 -29.32 6.29
N LEU A 171 -1.37 -28.35 6.93
CA LEU A 171 -0.78 -27.05 7.22
C LEU A 171 0.33 -27.13 8.29
N TYR A 172 0.16 -27.98 9.30
CA TYR A 172 1.18 -28.22 10.32
C TYR A 172 2.45 -28.79 9.69
N GLY A 173 2.34 -29.79 8.81
CA GLY A 173 3.48 -30.37 8.10
C GLY A 173 4.25 -29.34 7.26
N ILE A 174 3.52 -28.45 6.56
CA ILE A 174 4.14 -27.32 5.84
C ILE A 174 4.85 -26.38 6.82
N ALA A 175 4.19 -26.02 7.92
CA ALA A 175 4.73 -25.10 8.91
C ALA A 175 6.03 -25.64 9.53
N GLN A 176 6.04 -26.93 9.86
CA GLN A 176 7.21 -27.63 10.38
C GLN A 176 8.36 -27.65 9.37
N GLU A 177 8.09 -28.03 8.12
CA GLU A 177 9.11 -28.08 7.05
C GLU A 177 9.81 -26.72 6.87
N LEU A 178 9.05 -25.62 6.94
CA LEU A 178 9.59 -24.26 6.78
C LEU A 178 10.27 -23.72 8.03
N ALA A 179 9.78 -24.10 9.22
CA ALA A 179 10.39 -23.73 10.49
C ALA A 179 11.76 -24.41 10.65
N GLU A 180 11.86 -25.71 10.35
CA GLU A 180 13.13 -26.46 10.41
C GLU A 180 14.15 -25.96 9.38
N ALA A 181 13.69 -25.56 8.21
CA ALA A 181 14.57 -25.02 7.16
C ALA A 181 15.01 -23.55 7.39
N ASP A 182 14.47 -22.87 8.41
CA ASP A 182 14.61 -21.42 8.64
C ASP A 182 14.49 -20.56 7.36
N ALA A 183 13.47 -20.88 6.56
CA ALA A 183 13.30 -20.31 5.23
C ALA A 183 11.84 -19.98 4.92
N LEU A 184 11.66 -19.04 4.00
CA LEU A 184 10.39 -18.75 3.35
C LEU A 184 10.28 -19.54 2.05
N MET A 185 9.10 -20.08 1.75
CA MET A 185 8.81 -20.68 0.45
C MET A 185 8.16 -19.66 -0.48
N MET A 186 8.73 -19.46 -1.66
CA MET A 186 8.09 -18.65 -2.68
C MET A 186 6.87 -19.39 -3.24
N MET A 187 5.73 -18.69 -3.28
CA MET A 187 4.45 -19.18 -3.77
C MET A 187 4.05 -18.39 -5.01
N GLY A 188 3.51 -19.07 -6.02
CA GLY A 188 3.09 -18.43 -7.27
C GLY A 188 1.80 -19.02 -7.82
N ALA A 189 1.06 -18.24 -8.59
CA ALA A 189 -0.18 -18.65 -9.23
C ALA A 189 0.07 -19.21 -10.64
N GLY A 190 -1.01 -19.70 -11.25
CA GLY A 190 -1.03 -20.21 -12.62
C GLY A 190 -0.46 -21.63 -12.76
N PRO A 191 -0.52 -22.21 -13.98
CA PRO A 191 -0.20 -23.62 -14.22
C PRO A 191 1.21 -24.03 -13.79
N LYS A 192 2.16 -23.10 -13.86
CA LYS A 192 3.58 -23.33 -13.53
C LYS A 192 4.03 -22.65 -12.24
N GLY A 193 3.13 -21.97 -11.51
CA GLY A 193 3.49 -21.25 -10.28
C GLY A 193 4.41 -20.05 -10.50
N ARG A 194 4.35 -19.43 -11.69
CA ARG A 194 5.20 -18.28 -12.06
C ARG A 194 4.47 -16.96 -12.02
N ASP A 195 3.14 -17.00 -11.99
CA ASP A 195 2.33 -15.80 -12.03
C ASP A 195 2.24 -15.18 -10.64
N PRO A 196 2.14 -13.85 -10.53
CA PRO A 196 1.95 -13.21 -9.24
C PRO A 196 0.55 -13.54 -8.69
N LEU A 197 0.42 -13.43 -7.37
CA LEU A 197 -0.84 -13.65 -6.65
C LEU A 197 -1.72 -12.40 -6.72
N VAL A 198 -2.92 -12.54 -7.26
CA VAL A 198 -3.95 -11.49 -7.36
C VAL A 198 -5.20 -11.96 -6.61
N PHE A 199 -5.52 -11.29 -5.51
CA PHE A 199 -6.55 -11.75 -4.56
C PHE A 199 -7.97 -11.27 -4.87
N GLN A 200 -8.12 -10.29 -5.76
CA GLN A 200 -9.39 -9.70 -6.18
C GLN A 200 -9.21 -9.03 -7.54
N THR A 201 -10.31 -8.84 -8.28
CA THR A 201 -10.33 -8.14 -9.57
C THR A 201 -9.68 -6.76 -9.44
N ASN A 202 -8.79 -6.44 -10.38
CA ASN A 202 -7.98 -5.22 -10.44
C ASN A 202 -7.16 -4.98 -9.14
N GLY A 203 -6.89 -6.06 -8.40
CA GLY A 203 -6.05 -6.03 -7.22
C GLY A 203 -4.56 -5.98 -7.57
N THR A 204 -3.77 -5.41 -6.66
CA THR A 204 -2.30 -5.37 -6.80
C THR A 204 -1.74 -6.80 -6.94
N PRO A 205 -0.86 -7.06 -7.92
CA PRO A 205 -0.17 -8.34 -8.05
C PRO A 205 0.96 -8.46 -7.02
N TRP A 206 1.02 -9.60 -6.33
CA TRP A 206 1.97 -9.85 -5.25
C TRP A 206 2.88 -11.04 -5.54
N ARG A 207 4.12 -10.98 -5.04
CA ARG A 207 4.94 -12.18 -4.82
C ARG A 207 4.65 -12.71 -3.42
N GLY A 208 4.28 -13.98 -3.34
CA GLY A 208 3.96 -14.65 -2.09
C GLY A 208 5.17 -15.36 -1.49
N PHE A 209 5.36 -15.22 -0.18
CA PHE A 209 6.41 -15.86 0.59
C PHE A 209 5.79 -16.48 1.84
N LEU A 210 5.71 -17.81 1.86
CA LEU A 210 5.09 -18.55 2.95
C LEU A 210 6.12 -18.79 4.06
N GLU A 211 5.79 -18.35 5.27
CA GLU A 211 6.54 -18.61 6.50
C GLU A 211 5.79 -19.62 7.37
N GLY A 212 6.48 -20.67 7.80
CA GLY A 212 6.00 -21.59 8.83
C GLY A 212 6.65 -21.33 10.20
N ARG A 213 5.85 -21.44 11.26
CA ARG A 213 6.30 -21.47 12.65
C ARG A 213 5.55 -22.58 13.38
N VAL A 214 6.23 -23.25 14.31
CA VAL A 214 5.66 -24.34 15.14
C VAL A 214 6.04 -24.16 16.61
N ASP A 215 5.14 -24.54 17.51
CA ASP A 215 5.31 -24.53 18.96
C ASP A 215 4.51 -25.70 19.58
N GLY A 216 5.17 -26.84 19.73
CA GLY A 216 4.51 -28.10 20.08
C GLY A 216 3.44 -28.44 19.06
N ALA A 217 2.19 -28.68 19.52
CA ALA A 217 1.04 -28.93 18.65
C ALA A 217 0.38 -27.64 18.10
N ARG A 218 1.04 -26.48 18.17
CA ARG A 218 0.55 -25.24 17.57
C ARG A 218 1.37 -24.91 16.35
N TYR A 219 0.72 -24.37 15.33
CA TYR A 219 1.42 -23.85 14.16
C TYR A 219 0.91 -22.45 13.80
N MET A 220 1.71 -21.76 13.00
CA MET A 220 1.32 -20.53 12.33
C MET A 220 1.90 -20.53 10.93
N LEU A 221 1.04 -20.30 9.93
CA LEU A 221 1.44 -20.06 8.55
C LEU A 221 1.09 -18.64 8.16
N ILE A 222 2.10 -17.88 7.75
CA ILE A 222 1.95 -16.49 7.32
C ILE A 222 2.42 -16.40 5.88
N LEU A 223 1.53 -16.00 4.98
CA LEU A 223 1.87 -15.63 3.62
C LEU A 223 2.22 -14.14 3.59
N HIS A 224 3.50 -13.83 3.53
CA HIS A 224 3.99 -12.47 3.33
C HIS A 224 3.92 -12.09 1.85
N LEU A 225 3.43 -10.90 1.57
CA LEU A 225 3.25 -10.37 0.24
C LEU A 225 4.18 -9.19 0.02
N SER A 226 4.92 -9.24 -1.08
CA SER A 226 5.80 -8.18 -1.52
C SER A 226 5.67 -7.95 -3.02
N ASN A 227 5.67 -6.69 -3.43
CA ASN A 227 5.75 -6.25 -4.83
C ASN A 227 7.00 -5.37 -5.07
N MET A 228 7.92 -5.32 -4.09
CA MET A 228 9.10 -4.46 -4.11
C MET A 228 10.34 -5.22 -3.64
N GLU A 229 11.44 -5.05 -4.37
CA GLU A 229 12.75 -5.56 -4.00
C GLU A 229 13.66 -4.42 -3.55
N LEU A 230 14.43 -4.67 -2.49
CA LEU A 230 15.48 -3.78 -2.03
C LEU A 230 16.71 -3.95 -2.92
N LYS A 231 17.23 -2.84 -3.43
CA LYS A 231 18.55 -2.77 -4.05
C LYS A 231 19.55 -2.26 -3.03
N ARG A 232 20.80 -2.73 -3.11
CA ARG A 232 21.87 -2.10 -2.35
C ARG A 232 22.06 -0.67 -2.89
N PRO A 233 22.25 0.33 -2.01
CA PRO A 233 22.68 1.65 -2.46
C PRO A 233 23.99 1.51 -3.25
N ALA A 234 24.18 2.39 -4.23
CA ALA A 234 25.46 2.51 -4.91
C ALA A 234 26.55 2.84 -3.87
N GLU A 235 27.76 2.31 -4.07
CA GLU A 235 28.90 2.76 -3.26
C GLU A 235 29.07 4.27 -3.47
N PRO A 236 29.31 5.04 -2.41
CA PRO A 236 29.60 6.46 -2.57
C PRO A 236 30.81 6.58 -3.51
N GLU A 237 30.67 7.38 -4.56
CA GLU A 237 31.80 7.72 -5.40
C GLU A 237 32.89 8.32 -4.50
N PRO A 238 34.16 7.92 -4.65
CA PRO A 238 35.23 8.46 -3.83
C PRO A 238 35.23 9.98 -3.99
N GLU A 239 34.99 10.68 -2.88
CA GLU A 239 35.06 12.14 -2.84
C GLU A 239 36.44 12.56 -3.34
N ASP A 240 36.45 13.52 -4.27
CA ASP A 240 37.61 14.07 -4.99
C ASP A 240 38.52 14.89 -4.06
N ASP A 241 38.66 14.50 -2.78
CA ASP A 241 39.51 15.17 -1.78
C ASP A 241 41.01 15.06 -2.14
N ALA A 242 41.38 14.11 -3.01
CA ALA A 242 42.73 13.98 -3.53
C ALA A 242 43.15 15.11 -4.50
N LYS A 243 42.23 15.99 -4.95
CA LYS A 243 42.57 17.15 -5.80
C LYS A 243 42.84 18.43 -5.02
N ALA A 244 42.53 18.48 -3.71
CA ALA A 244 42.85 19.63 -2.88
C ALA A 244 44.30 19.62 -2.39
N GLU A 245 44.85 18.46 -2.01
CA GLU A 245 46.25 18.37 -1.54
C GLU A 245 47.29 18.55 -2.67
N ALA A 246 46.99 18.13 -3.90
CA ALA A 246 47.90 18.33 -5.03
C ALA A 246 47.96 19.79 -5.54
N ALA A 247 47.00 20.64 -5.15
CA ALA A 247 46.99 22.07 -5.49
C ALA A 247 47.71 22.95 -4.45
N GLU A 248 47.98 22.41 -3.25
CA GLU A 248 48.71 23.11 -2.18
C GLU A 248 50.22 22.83 -2.23
N GLU A 249 50.66 21.63 -2.63
CA GLU A 249 52.09 21.35 -2.86
C GLU A 249 52.68 22.02 -4.12
N ALA A 250 51.85 22.40 -5.09
CA ALA A 250 52.31 23.15 -6.28
C ALA A 250 52.47 24.67 -6.04
N LYS A 251 52.20 25.14 -4.81
CA LYS A 251 52.36 26.55 -4.40
C LYS A 251 53.40 26.76 -3.29
N SER A 252 54.13 25.72 -2.88
CA SER A 252 55.30 25.83 -2.00
C SER A 252 56.63 25.77 -2.73
#